data_AF-A0A450VFF1-F1
#
_entry.id   AF-A0A450VFF1-F1
#
_cell.length_a   1.000
_cell.length_b   1.000
_cell.length_c   1.000
_cell.angle_alpha   90.00
_cell.angle_beta   90.00
_cell.angle_gamma   90.00
#
_symmetry.space_group_name_H-M   'P 1'
#
loop_
_entity.id
_entity.type
_entity.pdbx_description
1 polymer ?
#
loop_
_entity_poly.entity_id
_entity_poly.type
_entity_poly.pdbx_seq_one_letter_code
_entity_poly.pdbx_strand_id
1 'polypeptide(L)'
;EKAYLKRLAFGAAKTIVENLKLGEPYDHVKKVYSVNLLYFDVIRGEDDDYIYHGKTDFTGLHTRRPVRLKDSLVGDRVRVDGTDVFPEYYLISVKRFPDIVRDNLDEWVWAFKNNEVPDEFAAPGIDALKDKFDYLKM
;
A
#
# COMPACT_ATOMS: atom_id res chain seq x y z
N GLU A 1 -6.65 6.17 -17.61
CA GLU A 1 -6.24 4.75 -17.45
C GLU A 1 -4.83 4.44 -17.98
N LYS A 2 -4.52 4.66 -19.27
CA LYS A 2 -3.23 4.23 -19.91
C LYS A 2 -1.92 4.71 -19.24
N ALA A 3 -1.96 5.76 -18.42
CA ALA A 3 -0.80 6.28 -17.69
C ALA A 3 -0.79 5.91 -16.20
N TYR A 4 -1.76 5.12 -15.71
CA TYR A 4 -1.96 4.85 -14.28
C TYR A 4 -0.72 4.22 -13.63
N LEU A 5 -0.21 3.11 -14.17
CA LEU A 5 0.99 2.46 -13.65
C LEU A 5 2.23 3.37 -13.70
N LYS A 6 2.35 4.20 -14.74
CA LYS A 6 3.43 5.19 -14.85
C LYS A 6 3.34 6.24 -13.74
N ARG A 7 2.12 6.67 -13.39
CA ARG A 7 1.89 7.61 -12.27
C ARG A 7 2.21 6.98 -10.92
N LEU A 8 1.91 5.68 -10.72
CA LEU A 8 2.30 4.96 -9.49
C LEU A 8 3.81 4.94 -9.32
N ALA A 9 4.52 4.47 -10.35
CA ALA A 9 5.98 4.39 -10.31
C ALA A 9 6.63 5.77 -10.11
N PHE A 10 6.18 6.78 -10.86
CA PHE A 10 6.66 8.15 -10.71
C PHE A 10 6.37 8.71 -9.30
N GLY A 11 5.16 8.49 -8.77
CA GLY A 11 4.76 8.97 -7.45
C GLY A 11 5.60 8.36 -6.33
N ALA A 12 5.85 7.06 -6.38
CA ALA A 12 6.70 6.39 -5.40
C ALA A 12 8.15 6.90 -5.47
N ALA A 13 8.74 6.97 -6.67
CA ALA A 13 10.10 7.47 -6.87
C ALA A 13 10.23 8.93 -6.42
N LYS A 14 9.26 9.78 -6.77
CA LYS A 14 9.22 11.19 -6.35
C LYS A 14 9.14 11.30 -4.82
N THR A 15 8.29 10.51 -4.17
CA THR A 15 8.15 10.51 -2.70
C THR A 15 9.47 10.13 -2.03
N ILE A 16 10.20 9.15 -2.55
CA ILE A 16 11.54 8.79 -2.06
C ILE A 16 12.47 10.00 -2.14
N VAL A 17 12.54 10.65 -3.31
CA VAL A 17 13.44 11.79 -3.54
C VAL A 17 13.09 12.99 -2.66
N GLU A 18 11.80 13.32 -2.50
CA GLU A 18 11.36 14.47 -1.71
C GLU A 18 11.59 14.28 -0.19
N ASN A 19 11.71 13.03 0.27
CA ASN A 19 11.96 12.71 1.67
C ASN A 19 13.44 12.45 2.00
N LEU A 20 14.35 12.56 1.03
CA LEU A 20 15.80 12.49 1.24
C LEU A 20 16.42 13.86 0.95
N LYS A 21 16.96 14.53 1.96
CA LYS A 21 17.54 15.87 1.76
C LYS A 21 18.90 15.79 1.07
N LEU A 22 19.26 16.86 0.38
CA LEU A 22 20.57 16.97 -0.26
C LEU A 22 21.68 16.84 0.79
N GLY A 23 22.56 15.85 0.58
CA GLY A 23 23.68 15.54 1.48
C GLY A 23 23.38 14.51 2.57
N GLU A 24 22.14 14.02 2.69
CA GLU A 24 21.83 12.90 3.59
C GLU A 24 22.35 11.56 3.03
N PRO A 25 22.83 10.64 3.88
CA PRO A 25 23.26 9.33 3.42
C PRO A 25 22.05 8.46 2.98
N TYR A 26 22.30 7.49 2.10
CA TYR A 26 21.23 6.66 1.52
C TYR A 26 20.60 5.66 2.49
N ASP A 27 21.21 5.40 3.64
CA ASP A 27 20.59 4.62 4.73
C ASP A 27 19.37 5.33 5.35
N HIS A 28 19.22 6.63 5.10
CA HIS A 28 18.04 7.40 5.51
C HIS A 28 16.86 7.28 4.54
N VAL A 29 17.04 6.65 3.37
CA VAL A 29 15.94 6.40 2.42
C VAL A 29 14.82 5.65 3.12
N LYS A 30 13.62 6.23 3.10
CA LYS A 30 12.43 5.65 3.72
C LYS A 30 11.73 4.71 2.74
N LYS A 31 11.20 3.60 3.27
CA LYS A 31 10.26 2.76 2.53
C LYS A 31 9.01 3.56 2.21
N VAL A 32 8.49 3.40 1.00
CA VAL A 32 7.26 4.06 0.53
C VAL A 32 6.16 3.03 0.33
N TYR A 33 5.02 3.26 0.98
CA TYR A 33 3.79 2.53 0.74
C TYR A 33 2.86 3.38 -0.12
N SER A 34 2.50 2.90 -1.31
CA SER A 34 1.55 3.54 -2.22
C SER A 34 0.20 2.85 -2.13
N VAL A 35 -0.72 3.40 -1.35
CA VAL A 35 -2.09 2.90 -1.20
C VAL A 35 -3.02 3.63 -2.16
N ASN A 36 -3.70 2.90 -3.04
CA ASN A 36 -4.51 3.45 -4.11
C ASN A 36 -5.93 2.89 -4.05
N LEU A 37 -6.89 3.78 -3.77
CA LEU A 37 -8.32 3.48 -3.83
C LEU A 37 -8.82 3.63 -5.27
N LEU A 38 -9.31 2.55 -5.84
CA LEU A 38 -9.72 2.43 -7.24
C LEU A 38 -11.25 2.38 -7.34
N TYR A 39 -11.81 3.43 -7.95
CA TYR A 39 -13.25 3.53 -8.27
C TYR A 39 -13.55 3.17 -9.74
N PHE A 40 -12.58 2.59 -10.44
CA PHE A 40 -12.70 2.12 -11.82
C PHE A 40 -12.09 0.73 -11.95
N ASP A 41 -12.55 -0.05 -12.93
CA ASP A 41 -12.04 -1.39 -13.17
C ASP A 41 -10.62 -1.33 -13.73
N VAL A 42 -9.64 -1.77 -12.95
CA VAL A 42 -8.24 -1.92 -13.39
C VAL A 42 -7.97 -3.36 -13.86
N ILE A 43 -8.87 -4.28 -13.54
CA ILE A 43 -8.63 -5.72 -13.61
C ILE A 43 -9.52 -6.31 -14.68
N ARG A 44 -8.91 -7.09 -15.57
CA ARG A 44 -9.60 -7.82 -16.62
C ARG A 44 -9.79 -9.26 -16.15
N GLY A 45 -11.03 -9.73 -16.16
CA GLY A 45 -11.37 -11.13 -15.86
C GLY A 45 -12.20 -11.31 -14.59
N GLU A 46 -12.51 -12.58 -14.33
CA GLU A 46 -13.29 -13.11 -13.20
C GLU A 46 -12.48 -13.20 -11.89
N ASP A 47 -11.43 -12.38 -11.72
CA ASP A 47 -10.71 -12.33 -10.45
C ASP A 47 -11.65 -11.76 -9.36
N ASP A 48 -11.87 -12.57 -8.33
CA ASP A 48 -12.77 -12.30 -7.19
C ASP A 48 -12.12 -11.45 -6.08
N ASP A 49 -10.84 -11.08 -6.25
CA ASP A 49 -10.14 -10.26 -5.26
C ASP A 49 -10.37 -8.76 -5.50
N TYR A 50 -10.22 -7.97 -4.44
CA TYR A 50 -10.35 -6.53 -4.43
C TYR A 50 -9.13 -5.82 -3.84
N ILE A 51 -8.17 -6.54 -3.24
CA ILE A 51 -6.92 -5.96 -2.75
C ILE A 51 -5.73 -6.66 -3.41
N TYR A 52 -4.87 -5.88 -4.06
CA TYR A 52 -3.68 -6.39 -4.73
C TYR A 52 -2.44 -5.74 -4.16
N HIS A 53 -1.50 -6.58 -3.70
CA HIS A 53 -0.21 -6.17 -3.15
C HIS A 53 0.90 -6.37 -4.19
N GLY A 54 1.51 -5.27 -4.62
CA GLY A 54 2.69 -5.26 -5.47
C GLY A 54 3.93 -4.96 -4.66
N LYS A 55 4.93 -5.84 -4.72
CA LYS A 55 6.23 -5.68 -4.06
C LYS A 55 7.37 -6.08 -5.00
N THR A 56 8.59 -5.74 -4.62
CA THR A 56 9.79 -6.12 -5.39
C THR A 56 10.38 -7.40 -4.83
N ASP A 57 10.36 -8.48 -5.63
CA ASP A 57 11.00 -9.74 -5.27
C ASP A 57 12.16 -10.04 -6.23
N PHE A 58 13.32 -10.39 -5.67
CA PHE A 58 14.49 -10.80 -6.44
C PHE A 58 14.58 -12.32 -6.53
N THR A 59 14.49 -12.84 -7.76
CA THR A 59 14.57 -14.28 -8.06
C THR A 59 15.71 -14.55 -9.05
N GLY A 60 16.51 -15.58 -8.80
CA GLY A 60 17.60 -15.97 -9.68
C GLY A 60 17.08 -16.41 -11.05
N LEU A 61 17.56 -15.78 -12.13
CA LEU A 61 17.07 -16.02 -13.48
C LEU A 61 17.21 -17.49 -13.94
N HIS A 62 18.33 -18.13 -13.61
CA HIS A 62 18.60 -19.51 -14.00
C HIS A 62 18.05 -20.53 -13.00
N THR A 63 18.15 -20.25 -11.70
CA THR A 63 17.76 -21.19 -10.64
C THR A 63 16.28 -21.11 -10.28
N ARG A 64 15.62 -20.00 -10.62
CA ARG A 64 14.27 -19.63 -10.19
C ARG A 64 14.07 -19.66 -8.66
N ARG A 65 15.14 -19.44 -7.90
CA ARG A 65 15.10 -19.38 -6.44
C ARG A 65 15.14 -17.93 -5.94
N PRO A 66 14.43 -17.59 -4.84
CA PRO A 66 14.57 -16.29 -4.20
C PRO A 66 16.02 -16.02 -3.81
N VAL A 67 16.48 -14.78 -4.01
CA VAL A 67 17.81 -14.37 -3.56
C VAL A 67 17.87 -14.37 -2.03
N ARG A 68 19.03 -14.74 -1.48
CA ARG A 68 19.35 -14.50 -0.07
C ARG A 68 20.44 -13.46 -0.02
N LEU A 69 20.08 -12.23 0.34
CA LEU A 69 21.03 -11.14 0.51
C LEU A 69 21.83 -11.36 1.81
N LYS A 70 23.07 -10.86 1.84
CA LYS A 70 23.91 -10.90 3.05
C LYS A 70 23.34 -9.93 4.09
N ASP A 71 23.38 -10.29 5.37
CA ASP A 71 22.94 -9.43 6.47
C ASP A 71 23.61 -8.04 6.43
N SER A 72 24.88 -7.96 6.02
CA SER A 72 25.61 -6.69 5.85
C SER A 72 25.01 -5.73 4.81
N LEU A 73 24.25 -6.24 3.83
CA LEU A 73 23.53 -5.44 2.83
C LEU A 73 22.11 -5.12 3.26
N VAL A 74 21.61 -5.82 4.29
CA VAL A 74 20.24 -5.74 4.80
C VAL A 74 20.22 -5.08 6.19
N GLY A 75 21.28 -4.37 6.58
CA GLY A 75 21.39 -3.68 7.87
C GLY A 75 21.46 -4.63 9.07
N ASP A 76 22.16 -4.22 10.13
CA ASP A 76 22.35 -5.09 11.29
C ASP A 76 21.03 -5.46 11.99
N ARG A 77 20.96 -6.75 12.35
CA ARG A 77 19.79 -7.57 12.73
C ARG A 77 19.06 -7.19 14.04
N VAL A 78 18.73 -5.91 14.27
CA VAL A 78 17.81 -5.54 15.36
C VAL A 78 16.88 -4.41 14.92
N ARG A 79 15.80 -4.78 14.23
CA ARG A 79 14.48 -4.11 14.25
C ARG A 79 13.51 -4.96 13.44
N VAL A 80 12.29 -5.08 13.94
CA VAL A 80 11.14 -5.57 13.17
C VAL A 80 11.08 -4.70 11.89
N ASP A 81 11.05 -5.35 10.73
CA ASP A 81 11.13 -4.78 9.36
C ASP A 81 12.55 -4.49 8.82
N GLY A 82 13.35 -5.54 8.63
CA GLY A 82 14.65 -5.49 7.96
C GLY A 82 14.61 -4.89 6.54
N THR A 83 15.78 -4.39 6.12
CA THR A 83 16.12 -3.56 4.93
C THR A 83 15.45 -3.93 3.62
N ASP A 84 14.17 -3.61 3.53
CA ASP A 84 13.45 -3.46 2.29
C ASP A 84 13.07 -1.99 2.14
N VAL A 85 13.79 -1.29 1.26
CA VAL A 85 13.52 0.10 0.90
C VAL A 85 12.67 0.20 -0.36
N PHE A 86 12.34 -0.93 -0.99
CA PHE A 86 11.60 -0.92 -2.25
C PHE A 86 10.14 -0.52 -1.98
N PRO A 87 9.56 0.31 -2.87
CA PRO A 87 8.16 0.67 -2.75
C PRO A 87 7.25 -0.55 -2.80
N GLU A 88 6.22 -0.53 -1.97
CA GLU A 88 5.10 -1.45 -2.05
C GLU A 88 3.84 -0.71 -2.49
N TYR A 89 3.01 -1.38 -3.28
CA TYR A 89 1.80 -0.83 -3.87
C TYR A 89 0.60 -1.65 -3.41
N TYR A 90 -0.40 -0.98 -2.86
CA TYR A 90 -1.69 -1.57 -2.54
C TYR A 90 -2.72 -0.97 -3.50
N LEU A 91 -3.32 -1.82 -4.34
CA LEU A 91 -4.39 -1.45 -5.24
C LEU A 91 -5.69 -2.01 -4.67
N ILE A 92 -6.58 -1.11 -4.23
CA ILE A 92 -7.80 -1.46 -3.52
C ILE A 92 -8.99 -1.10 -4.42
N SER A 93 -9.63 -2.12 -5.00
CA SER A 93 -10.81 -1.98 -5.83
C SER A 93 -12.07 -1.87 -4.97
N VAL A 94 -12.42 -0.63 -4.59
CA VAL A 94 -13.58 -0.35 -3.74
C VAL A 94 -14.87 -0.88 -4.36
N LYS A 95 -14.98 -0.85 -5.70
CA LYS A 95 -16.14 -1.38 -6.43
C LYS A 95 -16.29 -2.90 -6.36
N ARG A 96 -15.19 -3.64 -6.24
CA ARG A 96 -15.19 -5.12 -6.18
C ARG A 96 -15.27 -5.65 -4.76
N PHE A 97 -15.25 -4.79 -3.75
CA PHE A 97 -15.39 -5.20 -2.37
C PHE A 97 -16.74 -5.91 -2.15
N PRO A 98 -16.74 -7.17 -1.66
CA PRO A 98 -17.95 -8.00 -1.56
C PRO A 98 -18.88 -7.63 -0.40
N ASP A 99 -18.62 -6.52 0.31
CA ASP A 99 -19.35 -6.12 1.52
C ASP A 99 -19.24 -7.13 2.68
N ILE A 100 -18.15 -7.90 2.71
CA ILE A 100 -17.83 -8.83 3.79
C ILE A 100 -16.61 -8.28 4.54
N VAL A 101 -16.82 -7.82 5.77
CA VAL A 101 -15.75 -7.30 6.63
C VAL A 101 -15.12 -8.45 7.41
N ARG A 102 -13.82 -8.70 7.20
CA ARG A 102 -13.09 -9.79 7.86
C ARG A 102 -11.99 -9.31 8.80
N ASP A 103 -11.44 -8.13 8.52
CA ASP A 103 -10.36 -7.53 9.30
C ASP A 103 -10.40 -6.00 9.26
N ASN A 104 -9.42 -5.37 9.92
CA ASN A 104 -9.31 -3.91 10.01
C ASN A 104 -9.15 -3.24 8.64
N LEU A 105 -8.53 -3.91 7.65
CA LEU A 105 -8.39 -3.33 6.31
C LEU A 105 -9.75 -3.31 5.60
N ASP A 106 -10.54 -4.36 5.76
CA ASP A 106 -11.89 -4.43 5.21
C ASP A 106 -12.84 -3.40 5.83
N GLU A 107 -12.69 -3.08 7.12
CA GLU A 107 -13.43 -1.98 7.76
C GLU A 107 -13.16 -0.65 7.04
N TRP A 108 -11.89 -0.35 6.71
CA TRP A 108 -11.54 0.82 5.92
C TRP A 108 -12.15 0.77 4.52
N VAL A 109 -12.09 -0.37 3.82
CA VAL A 109 -12.66 -0.50 2.47
C VAL A 109 -14.18 -0.30 2.49
N TRP A 110 -14.86 -0.89 3.46
CA TRP A 110 -16.31 -0.70 3.67
C TRP A 110 -16.63 0.77 3.92
N ALA A 111 -15.85 1.45 4.77
CA ALA A 111 -16.08 2.86 5.09
C ALA A 111 -15.91 3.77 3.88
N PHE A 112 -14.88 3.54 3.05
CA PHE A 112 -14.68 4.28 1.81
C PHE A 112 -15.77 4.01 0.76
N LYS A 113 -16.31 2.79 0.72
CA LYS A 113 -17.40 2.44 -0.21
C LYS A 113 -18.71 3.14 0.17
N ASN A 114 -19.03 3.16 1.47
CA ASN A 114 -20.33 3.62 1.98
C ASN A 114 -20.34 5.08 2.47
N ASN A 115 -19.17 5.72 2.61
CA ASN A 115 -19.01 7.06 3.20
C ASN A 115 -19.60 7.15 4.62
N GLU A 116 -19.36 6.11 5.41
CA GLU A 116 -19.84 5.95 6.77
C GLU A 116 -18.87 5.09 7.56
N VAL A 117 -18.79 5.30 8.87
CA VAL A 117 -18.02 4.46 9.79
C VAL A 117 -18.99 3.96 10.86
N PRO A 118 -19.38 2.67 10.84
CA PRO A 118 -20.18 2.05 11.89
C PRO A 118 -19.48 2.13 13.26
N ASP A 119 -20.26 2.20 14.34
CA ASP A 119 -19.76 2.33 15.70
C ASP A 119 -18.93 1.12 16.17
N GLU A 120 -19.20 -0.05 15.58
CA GLU A 120 -18.52 -1.30 15.87
C GLU A 120 -17.13 -1.44 15.23
N PHE A 121 -16.77 -0.58 14.27
CA PHE A 121 -15.46 -0.64 13.62
C PHE A 121 -14.37 -0.20 14.58
N ALA A 122 -13.29 -0.99 14.65
CA ALA A 122 -12.19 -0.80 15.59
C ALA A 122 -10.83 -0.66 14.89
N ALA A 123 -10.82 -0.53 13.57
CA ALA A 123 -9.62 -0.34 12.79
C ALA A 123 -8.84 0.88 13.29
N PRO A 124 -7.51 0.74 13.54
CA PRO A 124 -6.72 1.83 14.10
C PRO A 124 -6.85 3.13 13.29
N GLY A 125 -7.30 4.19 13.96
CA GLY A 125 -7.45 5.53 13.38
C GLY A 125 -8.71 5.76 12.55
N ILE A 126 -9.64 4.79 12.48
CA ILE A 126 -10.87 4.93 11.69
C ILE A 126 -11.84 5.98 12.26
N ASP A 127 -11.77 6.27 13.55
CA ASP A 127 -12.53 7.34 14.19
C ASP A 127 -12.26 8.71 13.56
N ALA A 128 -11.02 8.97 13.14
CA ALA A 128 -10.68 10.22 12.46
C ALA A 128 -11.35 10.34 11.07
N LEU A 129 -11.71 9.21 10.45
CA LEU A 129 -12.50 9.19 9.22
C LEU A 129 -13.98 9.47 9.52
N LYS A 130 -14.50 8.91 10.62
CA LYS A 130 -15.87 9.15 11.09
C LYS A 130 -16.14 10.64 11.29
N ASP A 131 -15.28 11.32 12.03
CA ASP A 131 -15.36 12.77 12.27
C ASP A 131 -15.41 13.58 10.96
N LYS A 132 -14.64 13.15 9.95
CA LYS A 132 -14.62 13.82 8.63
C LYS A 132 -15.90 13.58 7.85
N PHE A 133 -16.47 12.37 7.88
CA PHE A 133 -17.73 12.10 7.20
C PHE A 133 -18.89 12.84 7.84
N ASP A 134 -18.92 12.92 9.17
CA ASP A 134 -19.95 13.67 9.89
C ASP A 134 -19.90 15.16 9.52
N TYR A 135 -18.70 15.74 9.47
CA TYR A 135 -18.52 17.13 9.02
C TYR A 135 -19.00 17.37 7.58
N LEU A 136 -18.74 16.43 6.66
CA LEU A 136 -19.13 16.56 5.24
C LEU A 136 -20.64 16.35 5.00
N LYS A 137 -21.35 15.74 5.95
CA LYS A 137 -22.81 15.54 5.91
C LYS A 137 -23.58 16.74 6.50
N MET A 138 -22.90 17.69 7.15
CA MET A 138 -23.45 18.98 7.59
C MET A 138 -23.54 19.98 6.42
#